data_AF-A0A1H9LX42-F1
#
_entry.id   AF-A0A1H9LX42-F1
#
_cell.length_a   1.000
_cell.length_b   1.000
_cell.length_c   1.000
_cell.angle_alpha   90.00
_cell.angle_beta   90.00
_cell.angle_gamma   90.00
#
_symmetry.space_group_name_H-M   'P 1'
#
loop_
_entity.id
_entity.type
_entity.pdbx_description
1 polymer ?
#
loop_
_entity_poly.entity_id
_entity_poly.type
_entity_poly.pdbx_seq_one_letter_code
_entity_poly.pdbx_strand_id
1 'polypeptide(L)'
;MNYATTTREGYRQYKSNPLICAKCPSLSQCTESKHHQKLIQRHIWESYVEEAEHLRHAYDIKQIYAKRKETIERVFADAMDNLKRS
;
A
#
# COMPACT_ATOMS: atom_id res chain seq x y z
N MET A 1 -11.89 -13.43 -8.78
CA MET A 1 -12.69 -12.38 -8.10
C MET A 1 -12.74 -11.18 -9.02
N ASN A 2 -13.86 -10.46 -9.05
CA ASN A 2 -14.02 -9.35 -9.98
C ASN A 2 -14.10 -8.02 -9.21
N TYR A 3 -13.55 -6.97 -9.81
CA TYR A 3 -13.72 -5.61 -9.31
C TYR A 3 -15.21 -5.25 -9.31
N ALA A 4 -15.67 -4.63 -8.23
CA ALA A 4 -17.05 -4.20 -8.06
C ALA A 4 -17.15 -2.68 -8.09
N THR A 5 -16.43 -2.00 -7.21
CA THR A 5 -16.47 -0.53 -7.10
C THR A 5 -15.28 -0.02 -6.29
N THR A 6 -15.08 1.30 -6.29
CA THR A 6 -14.17 1.99 -5.37
C THR A 6 -15.01 2.91 -4.49
N THR A 7 -14.87 2.80 -3.17
CA THR A 7 -15.60 3.66 -2.23
C THR A 7 -15.05 5.08 -2.22
N ARG A 8 -15.80 6.04 -1.67
CA ARG A 8 -15.36 7.45 -1.54
C ARG A 8 -14.11 7.57 -0.66
N GLU A 9 -13.94 6.65 0.29
CA GLU A 9 -12.81 6.53 1.19
C GLU A 9 -11.60 5.86 0.52
N GLY A 10 -11.68 5.51 -0.77
CA GLY A 10 -10.54 4.98 -1.53
C GLY A 10 -10.33 3.47 -1.41
N TYR A 11 -11.36 2.68 -1.06
CA TYR A 11 -11.26 1.22 -1.03
C TYR A 11 -11.78 0.60 -2.32
N ARG A 12 -10.93 -0.12 -3.05
CA ARG A 12 -11.35 -1.02 -4.13
C ARG A 12 -11.99 -2.25 -3.51
N GLN A 13 -13.22 -2.51 -3.91
CA GLN A 13 -13.99 -3.67 -3.50
C GLN A 13 -13.97 -4.73 -4.60
N TYR A 14 -13.66 -5.97 -4.20
CA TYR A 14 -13.70 -7.15 -5.06
C TYR A 14 -14.68 -8.15 -4.49
N LYS A 15 -15.50 -8.74 -5.38
CA LYS A 15 -16.54 -9.69 -4.99
C LYS A 15 -16.30 -11.03 -5.67
N SER A 16 -16.56 -12.11 -4.94
CA SER A 16 -16.64 -13.45 -5.53
C SER A 16 -17.98 -13.68 -6.21
N ASN A 17 -18.03 -14.65 -7.11
CA ASN A 17 -19.29 -15.10 -7.70
C ASN A 17 -20.02 -16.01 -6.68
N PRO A 18 -21.23 -15.64 -6.22
CA PRO A 18 -21.95 -16.40 -5.21
C PRO A 18 -22.35 -17.80 -5.69
N LEU A 19 -22.64 -17.99 -6.98
CA LEU A 19 -23.04 -19.29 -7.54
C LEU A 19 -21.89 -20.31 -7.50
N ILE A 20 -20.67 -19.83 -7.67
CA ILE A 20 -19.46 -20.65 -7.59
C ILE A 20 -19.14 -20.93 -6.12
N CYS A 21 -19.17 -19.89 -5.28
CA CYS A 21 -18.83 -20.00 -3.87
C CYS A 21 -19.82 -20.85 -3.07
N ALA A 22 -21.11 -20.86 -3.41
CA ALA A 22 -22.10 -21.72 -2.77
C ALA A 22 -21.78 -23.22 -2.91
N LYS A 23 -21.02 -23.62 -3.93
CA LYS A 23 -20.57 -25.00 -4.16
C LYS A 23 -19.16 -25.27 -3.63
N CYS A 24 -18.52 -24.28 -3.00
CA CYS A 24 -17.14 -24.39 -2.55
C CYS A 24 -17.06 -25.23 -1.25
N PRO A 25 -16.29 -26.32 -1.21
CA PRO A 25 -16.13 -27.13 0.01
C PRO A 25 -15.54 -26.36 1.20
N SER A 26 -14.70 -25.36 0.92
CA SER A 26 -14.02 -24.53 1.92
C SER A 26 -14.74 -23.20 2.17
N LEU A 27 -16.05 -23.12 1.88
CA LEU A 27 -16.80 -21.87 1.98
C LEU A 27 -16.78 -21.27 3.38
N SER A 28 -16.94 -22.10 4.42
CA SER A 28 -16.90 -21.68 5.83
C SER A 28 -15.56 -21.06 6.25
N GLN A 29 -14.46 -21.52 5.67
CA GLN A 29 -13.13 -20.95 5.90
C GLN A 29 -12.88 -19.65 5.10
N CYS A 30 -13.67 -19.44 4.04
CA CYS A 30 -13.46 -18.36 3.09
C CYS A 30 -14.32 -17.13 3.40
N THR A 31 -15.58 -17.33 3.79
CA THR A 31 -16.53 -16.26 4.16
C THR A 31 -17.75 -16.83 4.90
N GLU A 32 -18.22 -16.11 5.93
CA GLU A 32 -19.47 -16.41 6.65
C GLU A 32 -20.69 -15.64 6.07
N SER A 33 -20.52 -14.99 4.92
CA SER A 33 -21.57 -14.23 4.26
C SER A 33 -22.77 -15.10 3.91
N LYS A 34 -23.98 -14.68 4.31
CA LYS A 34 -25.25 -15.35 3.97
C LYS A 34 -25.47 -15.47 2.47
N HIS A 35 -24.88 -14.58 1.68
CA HIS A 35 -24.97 -14.60 0.22
C HIS A 35 -23.90 -15.48 -0.44
N HIS A 36 -23.10 -16.22 0.34
CA HIS A 36 -21.96 -16.99 -0.14
C HIS A 36 -21.00 -16.14 -0.99
N GLN A 37 -20.91 -14.85 -0.68
CA GLN A 37 -20.08 -13.89 -1.42
C GLN A 37 -19.00 -13.34 -0.49
N LYS A 38 -17.75 -13.58 -0.87
CA LYS A 38 -16.59 -12.98 -0.21
C LYS A 38 -16.39 -11.58 -0.75
N LEU A 39 -16.30 -10.62 0.16
CA LEU A 39 -15.92 -9.24 -0.11
C LEU A 39 -14.47 -9.04 0.32
N ILE A 40 -13.62 -8.59 -0.58
CA ILE A 40 -12.27 -8.14 -0.27
C ILE A 40 -12.22 -6.64 -0.51
N GLN A 41 -11.68 -5.90 0.45
CA GLN A 41 -11.44 -4.47 0.33
C GLN A 41 -9.93 -4.24 0.37
N ARG A 42 -9.43 -3.46 -0.59
CA ARG A 42 -8.03 -3.01 -0.59
C ARG A 42 -8.00 -1.51 -0.84
N HIS A 43 -7.23 -0.81 -0.03
CA HIS A 43 -7.06 0.62 -0.20
C HIS A 43 -6.24 0.92 -1.47
N ILE A 44 -6.59 1.97 -2.22
CA ILE A 44 -5.90 2.30 -3.48
C ILE A 44 -4.39 2.56 -3.31
N TRP A 45 -3.98 2.98 -2.11
CA TRP A 45 -2.59 3.27 -1.81
C TRP A 45 -1.82 2.06 -1.25
N GLU A 46 -2.49 0.95 -0.95
CA GLU A 46 -1.87 -0.21 -0.29
C GLU A 46 -0.68 -0.77 -1.08
N SER A 47 -0.82 -0.96 -2.39
CA SER A 47 0.27 -1.47 -3.24
C SER A 47 1.47 -0.51 -3.28
N TYR A 48 1.23 0.80 -3.22
CA TYR A 48 2.31 1.78 -3.17
C TYR A 48 3.01 1.81 -1.82
N VAL A 49 2.27 1.57 -0.73
CA VAL A 49 2.83 1.45 0.62
C VAL A 49 3.67 0.17 0.74
N GLU A 50 3.17 -0.96 0.23
CA GLU A 50 3.91 -2.23 0.18
C GLU A 50 5.22 -2.06 -0.61
N GLU A 51 5.16 -1.43 -1.78
CA GLU A 51 6.35 -1.16 -2.60
C GLU A 51 7.32 -0.20 -1.90
N ALA A 52 6.82 0.86 -1.27
CA ALA A 52 7.66 1.80 -0.53
C ALA A 52 8.36 1.12 0.67
N GLU A 53 7.67 0.24 1.39
CA GLU A 53 8.26 -0.54 2.48
C GLU A 53 9.33 -1.50 1.96
N HIS A 54 9.08 -2.19 0.84
CA HIS A 54 10.06 -3.05 0.19
C HIS A 54 11.32 -2.26 -0.22
N LEU A 55 11.14 -1.14 -0.91
CA LEU A 55 12.22 -0.29 -1.39
C LEU A 55 13.03 0.35 -0.26
N ARG A 56 12.41 0.67 0.89
CA ARG A 56 13.11 1.30 2.03
C ARG A 56 14.29 0.46 2.55
N HIS A 57 14.28 -0.85 2.30
CA HIS A 57 15.36 -1.76 2.69
C HIS A 57 16.49 -1.84 1.66
N ALA A 58 16.29 -1.39 0.42
CA ALA A 58 17.34 -1.34 -0.60
C ALA A 58 18.46 -0.37 -0.19
N TYR A 59 19.71 -0.73 -0.48
CA TYR A 59 20.89 0.01 0.01
C TYR A 59 20.85 1.50 -0.35
N ASP A 60 20.62 1.81 -1.63
CA ASP A 60 20.60 3.20 -2.12
C ASP A 60 19.42 3.99 -1.55
N ILE A 61 18.24 3.36 -1.49
CA ILE A 61 17.02 3.99 -0.97
C ILE A 61 17.11 4.22 0.53
N LYS A 62 17.75 3.31 1.28
CA LYS A 62 17.96 3.45 2.72
C LYS A 62 18.78 4.68 3.04
N GLN A 63 19.80 5.00 2.23
CA GLN A 63 20.58 6.23 2.40
C GLN A 63 19.74 7.48 2.15
N ILE A 64 18.89 7.47 1.13
CA ILE A 64 17.96 8.57 0.83
C ILE A 64 16.92 8.73 1.95
N TYR A 65 16.33 7.63 2.42
CA TYR A 65 15.34 7.63 3.51
C TYR A 65 15.93 8.13 4.82
N ALA A 66 17.22 7.89 5.09
CA ALA A 66 17.88 8.41 6.28
C ALA A 66 17.89 9.94 6.33
N LYS A 67 17.86 10.62 5.17
CA LYS A 67 17.79 12.10 5.07
C LYS A 67 16.40 12.66 5.35
N ARG A 68 15.35 11.83 5.38
CA ARG A 68 13.97 12.29 5.64
C ARG A 68 13.76 12.94 7.01
N LYS A 69 14.69 12.70 7.95
CA LYS A 69 14.73 13.32 9.29
C LYS A 69 15.48 14.65 9.32
N GLU A 70 16.10 15.07 8.23
CA GLU A 70 16.84 16.33 8.15
C GLU A 70 15.87 17.50 7.97
N THR A 71 16.13 18.59 8.69
CA THR A 71 15.34 19.81 8.56
C THR A 71 15.84 20.63 7.39
N ILE A 72 14.94 21.43 6.81
CA ILE A 72 15.23 22.26 5.65
C ILE A 72 16.40 23.22 5.92
N GLU A 73 16.47 23.77 7.14
CA GLU A 73 17.53 24.69 7.57
C GLU A 73 18.91 24.01 7.59
N ARG A 74 18.98 22.74 8.03
CA ARG A 74 20.25 21.99 8.03
C ARG A 74 20.73 21.72 6.61
N VAL A 75 19.82 21.32 5.72
CA VAL A 75 20.14 21.10 4.30
C VAL A 75 20.64 22.39 3.64
N PHE A 76 20.02 23.53 3.93
CA PHE A 76 20.48 24.82 3.43
C PHE A 76 21.83 25.26 4.00
N ALA A 77 22.09 25.04 5.29
CA ALA A 77 23.37 25.35 5.92
C ALA A 77 24.51 24.52 5.31
N ASP A 78 24.31 23.22 5.12
CA ASP A 78 25.30 22.33 4.50
C ASP A 78 25.58 22.75 3.04
N ALA A 79 24.54 23.12 2.27
CA ALA A 79 24.71 23.61 0.91
C ALA A 79 25.52 24.92 0.85
N MET A 80 25.25 25.86 1.76
CA MET A 80 25.97 27.12 1.87
C MET A 80 27.44 26.91 2.25
N ASP A 81 27.73 26.02 3.19
CA ASP A 81 29.11 25.75 3.62
C ASP A 81 29.93 25.00 2.56
N ASN A 82 29.30 24.13 1.77
CA ASN A 82 29.97 23.48 0.64
C ASN A 82 30.33 24.46 -0.49
N LEU A 83 29.50 25.46 -0.76
CA LEU A 83 29.78 26.53 -1.73
C LEU A 83 30.93 27.46 -1.30
N LYS A 84 31.19 27.59 0.00
CA LYS A 84 32.33 28.38 0.51
C LYS A 84 33.65 27.61 0.43
N ARG A 85 33.60 26.28 0.28
CA ARG A 85 34.77 25.38 0.25
C ARG A 85 35.21 25.02 -1.18
N SER A 86 34.40 25.33 -2.19
CA SER A 86 34.72 25.26 -3.61
C SER A 86 35.35 26.55 -4.11
#